data_AF-A0A1Q4V1M5-F1
#
_entry.id   AF-A0A1Q4V1M5-F1
#
_cell.length_a   1.000
_cell.length_b   1.000
_cell.length_c   1.000
_cell.angle_alpha   90.00
_cell.angle_beta   90.00
_cell.angle_gamma   90.00
#
_symmetry.space_group_name_H-M   'P 1'
#
loop_
_entity.id
_entity.type
_entity.pdbx_description
1 polymer ?
#
loop_
_entity_poly.entity_id
_entity_poly.type
_entity_poly.pdbx_seq_one_letter_code
_entity_poly.pdbx_strand_id
1 'polypeptide(L)' 'MFRRREPVPFAFVAEADQFRSNVTPPPRERATPGQLAGRTLMGLTVVAGLVGSLLFGMPALSPEQSPARTQQSEATSHGR' A
#
# COMPACT_ATOMS: atom_id res chain seq x y z
N MET A 1 -44.02 -8.86 -41.85
CA MET A 1 -44.02 -10.20 -41.21
C MET A 1 -43.47 -10.07 -39.79
N PHE A 2 -44.35 -10.14 -38.80
CA PHE A 2 -43.98 -10.09 -37.38
C PHE A 2 -43.14 -11.33 -37.02
N ARG A 3 -41.84 -11.14 -36.76
CA ARG A 3 -41.03 -12.16 -36.11
C ARG A 3 -41.40 -12.21 -34.63
N ARG A 4 -42.01 -13.31 -34.22
CA ARG A 4 -42.25 -13.66 -32.81
C ARG A 4 -40.90 -13.64 -32.09
N ARG A 5 -40.74 -12.74 -31.11
CA ARG A 5 -39.70 -12.85 -30.08
C ARG A 5 -40.37 -13.50 -28.88
N GLU A 6 -39.91 -14.69 -28.52
CA GLU A 6 -40.38 -15.40 -27.32
C GLU A 6 -40.11 -14.58 -26.05
N PRO A 7 -41.03 -14.59 -25.08
CA PRO A 7 -40.81 -13.95 -23.79
C PRO A 7 -39.79 -14.78 -23.00
N VAL A 8 -38.55 -14.29 -22.93
CA VAL A 8 -37.53 -14.89 -22.05
C VAL A 8 -37.88 -14.53 -20.58
N PRO A 9 -38.02 -15.52 -19.68
CA PRO A 9 -38.69 -15.35 -18.38
C PRO A 9 -37.87 -14.67 -17.28
N PHE A 10 -36.68 -14.12 -17.59
CA PHE A 10 -35.81 -13.49 -16.60
C PHE A 10 -35.16 -12.21 -17.14
N ALA A 11 -35.96 -11.25 -17.63
CA ALA A 11 -35.47 -9.89 -17.85
C ALA A 11 -35.28 -9.12 -16.50
N PHE A 12 -34.46 -9.66 -15.59
CA PHE A 12 -34.15 -9.07 -14.27
C PHE A 12 -33.12 -7.94 -14.32
N VAL A 13 -32.65 -7.55 -15.51
CA VAL A 13 -31.67 -6.46 -15.64
C VAL A 13 -32.36 -5.09 -15.54
N ALA A 14 -33.65 -4.98 -15.89
CA ALA A 14 -34.38 -3.71 -15.85
C ALA A 14 -34.94 -3.37 -14.45
N GLU A 15 -35.23 -4.36 -13.61
CA GLU A 15 -35.78 -4.12 -12.26
C GLU A 15 -34.68 -3.77 -11.23
N ALA A 16 -33.42 -4.16 -11.48
CA ALA A 16 -32.30 -3.87 -10.58
C ALA A 16 -31.99 -2.36 -10.48
N ASP A 17 -32.27 -1.58 -11.53
CA ASP A 17 -32.12 -0.13 -11.49
C ASP A 17 -33.32 0.58 -10.82
N GLN A 18 -34.49 -0.06 -10.76
CA GLN A 18 -35.68 0.43 -10.03
C GLN A 18 -35.52 0.29 -8.51
N PHE A 19 -34.67 -0.63 -8.03
CA PHE A 19 -34.34 -0.79 -6.60
C PHE A 19 -33.08 -0.04 -6.16
N ARG A 20 -32.58 0.92 -6.96
CA ARG A 20 -31.64 1.90 -6.41
C ARG A 20 -32.43 2.84 -5.51
N SER A 21 -32.32 2.57 -4.21
CA SER A 21 -32.99 3.31 -3.15
C SER A 21 -32.92 4.81 -3.44
N ASN A 22 -34.06 5.49 -3.30
CA ASN A 22 -34.21 6.94 -3.42
C ASN A 22 -33.60 7.64 -2.20
N VAL A 23 -32.40 7.19 -1.80
CA VAL A 23 -31.63 7.67 -0.67
C VAL A 23 -30.43 8.33 -1.29
N THR A 24 -30.47 9.67 -1.34
CA THR A 24 -29.26 10.44 -1.62
C THR A 24 -28.22 9.99 -0.59
N PRO A 25 -27.03 9.49 -0.99
CA PRO A 25 -26.02 9.08 -0.04
C PRO A 25 -25.81 10.21 0.97
N PRO A 26 -25.82 9.92 2.28
CA PRO A 26 -25.65 10.97 3.28
C PRO A 26 -24.35 11.73 2.97
N PRO A 27 -24.33 13.07 3.13
CA PRO A 27 -23.12 13.85 2.89
C PRO A 27 -21.95 13.25 3.67
N ARG A 28 -20.80 13.13 3.01
CA ARG A 28 -19.59 12.63 3.66
C ARG A 28 -19.29 13.50 4.88
N GLU A 29 -19.24 12.86 6.04
CA GLU A 29 -18.91 13.55 7.28
C GLU A 29 -17.49 14.12 7.19
N ARG A 30 -17.35 15.40 7.54
CA ARG A 30 -16.05 16.06 7.52
C ARG A 30 -15.21 15.53 8.68
N ALA A 31 -13.93 15.29 8.42
CA ALA A 31 -13.01 14.87 9.47
C ALA A 31 -13.01 15.93 10.59
N THR A 32 -13.17 15.47 11.83
CA THR A 32 -13.05 16.36 12.99
C THR A 32 -11.59 16.76 13.19
N PRO A 33 -11.29 17.90 13.84
CA PRO A 33 -9.91 18.30 14.12
C PRO A 33 -9.10 17.23 14.85
N GLY A 34 -9.73 16.48 15.77
CA GLY A 34 -9.09 15.36 16.47
C GLY A 34 -8.75 14.19 15.56
N GLN A 35 -9.61 13.85 14.59
CA GLN A 35 -9.32 12.81 13.59
C GLN A 35 -8.15 13.21 12.68
N LEU A 36 -8.08 14.48 12.30
CA LEU A 36 -6.96 14.98 11.51
C LEU A 36 -5.66 14.93 12.30
N ALA A 37 -5.67 15.44 13.55
CA ALA A 37 -4.51 15.42 14.44
C ALA A 37 -4.01 13.99 14.70
N GLY A 38 -4.92 13.04 14.91
CA GLY A 38 -4.57 11.63 15.10
C GLY A 38 -3.91 11.01 13.86
N ARG A 39 -4.48 11.25 12.67
CA ARG A 39 -3.91 10.77 11.39
C ARG A 39 -2.52 11.37 11.13
N THR A 40 -2.34 12.65 11.40
CA THR A 40 -1.05 13.32 11.23
C THR A 40 -0.01 12.80 12.21
N LEU A 41 -0.39 12.60 13.48
CA LEU A 41 0.53 12.09 14.50
C LEU A 41 1.01 10.68 14.16
N MET A 42 0.08 9.80 13.75
CA MET A 42 0.44 8.45 13.30
C MET A 42 1.41 8.48 12.13
N GLY A 43 1.11 9.28 11.10
CA GLY A 43 1.99 9.44 9.94
C GLY A 43 3.38 9.93 10.32
N LEU A 44 3.47 10.95 11.18
CA LEU A 44 4.74 11.50 11.64
C LEU A 44 5.56 10.47 12.43
N THR A 45 4.94 9.68 13.30
CA THR A 45 5.62 8.63 14.07
C THR A 45 6.24 7.58 13.16
N VAL A 46 5.50 7.10 12.17
CA VAL A 46 6.00 6.10 11.20
C VAL A 46 7.18 6.66 10.40
N VAL A 47 7.06 7.89 9.89
CA VAL A 47 8.13 8.55 9.14
C VAL A 47 9.36 8.77 10.01
N ALA A 48 9.20 9.23 11.25
CA ALA A 48 10.31 9.43 12.17
C ALA A 48 11.04 8.11 12.49
N GLY A 49 10.30 7.02 12.68
CA GLY A 49 10.88 5.68 12.88
C GLY A 49 11.68 5.21 11.67
N LEU A 50 11.16 5.39 10.46
CA LEU A 50 11.87 5.05 9.22
C LEU A 50 13.15 5.89 9.05
N VAL A 51 13.06 7.20 9.26
CA VAL A 51 14.21 8.11 9.19
C VAL A 51 15.26 7.72 10.23
N GLY A 52 14.85 7.46 11.48
CA GLY A 52 15.75 6.98 12.52
C GLY A 52 16.44 5.68 12.11
N SER A 53 15.68 4.70 11.62
CA SER A 53 16.23 3.43 11.15
C SER A 53 17.26 3.62 10.03
N LEU A 54 17.06 4.56 9.11
CA LEU A 54 18.04 4.86 8.07
C LEU A 54 19.27 5.55 8.64
N LEU A 55 19.08 6.52 9.53
CA LEU A 55 20.17 7.29 10.13
C LEU A 55 21.11 6.40 10.94
N PHE A 56 20.59 5.39 11.64
CA PHE A 56 21.38 4.43 12.42
C PHE A 56 21.78 3.17 11.63
N GLY A 57 20.92 2.71 10.72
CA GLY A 57 21.17 1.48 9.95
C GLY A 57 22.22 1.66 8.85
N MET A 58 22.24 2.80 8.16
CA MET A 58 23.22 3.03 7.09
C MET A 58 24.68 3.06 7.59
N PRO A 59 25.01 3.74 8.70
CA PRO A 59 26.34 3.64 9.30
C PRO A 59 26.68 2.21 9.74
N ALA A 60 25.72 1.45 10.28
CA ALA A 60 25.94 0.06 10.69
C ALA A 60 26.25 -0.90 9.52
N LEU A 61 25.76 -0.57 8.32
CA LEU A 61 26.07 -1.30 7.08
C LEU A 61 27.32 -0.76 6.37
N SER A 62 27.82 0.41 6.78
CA SER A 62 29.04 0.95 6.21
C SER A 62 30.20 0.08 6.68
N PRO A 63 31.05 -0.43 5.76
CA PRO A 63 32.27 -1.08 6.19
C PRO A 63 33.06 -0.06 7.01
N GLU A 64 33.41 -0.44 8.25
CA GLU A 64 34.46 0.25 9.00
C GLU A 64 35.59 0.54 8.03
N GLN A 65 36.04 1.79 7.97
CA GLN A 65 37.22 2.19 7.21
C GLN A 65 38.44 1.52 7.84
N SER A 66 38.53 0.20 7.71
CA SER A 66 39.71 -0.58 8.02
C SER A 66 40.76 -0.18 6.99
N PRO A 67 41.96 0.23 7.41
CA PRO A 67 43.03 0.58 6.49
C PRO A 67 43.33 -0.67 5.66
N ALA A 68 42.98 -0.63 4.37
CA ALA A 68 43.33 -1.57 3.31
C ALA A 68 43.97 -2.91 3.78
N ARG A 69 43.27 -3.72 4.57
CA ARG A 69 43.73 -5.08 4.87
C ARG A 69 43.07 -5.99 3.85
N THR A 70 43.77 -6.09 2.73
CA THR A 70 43.74 -7.21 1.78
C THR A 70 42.97 -8.41 2.31
N GLN A 71 41.73 -8.59 1.85
CA GLN A 71 41.04 -9.88 1.93
C GLN A 71 41.80 -10.85 1.00
N GLN A 72 42.86 -11.48 1.51
CA GLN A 72 43.47 -12.62 0.83
C GLN A 72 42.56 -13.82 1.06
N SER A 73 41.88 -14.25 0.00
CA SER A 73 41.13 -15.50 -0.02
C SER A 73 42.11 -16.67 0.18
N GLU A 74 42.03 -17.34 1.33
CA GLU A 74 42.77 -18.59 1.59
C GLU A 74 42.36 -19.75 0.67
N ALA A 75 41.30 -19.58 -0.14
CA ALA A 75 40.90 -20.51 -1.19
C ALA A 75 41.91 -20.62 -2.35
N THR A 76 42.87 -19.68 -2.46
CA THR A 76 43.87 -19.67 -3.55
C THR A 76 45.11 -20.52 -3.22
N SER A 77 45.24 -21.07 -2.01
CA SER A 77 46.44 -21.81 -1.57
C SER A 77 46.36 -23.34 -1.75
N HIS A 78 45.23 -23.88 -2.23
CA HIS A 78 45.03 -25.34 -2.32
C HIS A 78 44.98 -25.90 -3.76
N GLY A 79 45.57 -25.18 -4.72
CA GLY A 79 45.55 -25.61 -6.12
C GLY A 79 46.74 -25.14 -6.92
N ARG A 80 47.93 -25.70 -6.66
CA ARG A 80 48.76 -26.46 -7.62
C ARG A 80 50.13 -26.78 -7.02
#